data_AF-I6ZWF4-F1
#
_entry.id   AF-I6ZWF4-F1
#
_cell.length_a   1.000
_cell.length_b   1.000
_cell.length_c   1.000
_cell.angle_alpha   90.00
_cell.angle_beta   90.00
_cell.angle_gamma   90.00
#
_symmetry.space_group_name_H-M   'P 1'
#
loop_
_entity.id
_entity.type
_entity.pdbx_description
1 polymer ?
#
loop_
_entity_poly.entity_id
_entity_poly.type
_entity_poly.pdbx_seq_one_letter_code
_entity_poly.pdbx_strand_id
1 'polypeptide(L)'
;MDQSDELIRKILDEKSLEALGTLKHINKEKGEALQNALVQHFYVTRKLISYNEYIEIARKTEEKNSKPCVNFKRRGNFFELDDI
;
A
#
# COMPACT_ATOMS: atom_id res chain seq x y z
N MET A 1 -3.59 -20.25 -0.09
CA MET A 1 -2.39 -19.47 0.26
C MET A 1 -2.42 -18.19 -0.55
N ASP A 2 -2.21 -17.04 0.08
CA ASP A 2 -2.32 -15.74 -0.57
C ASP A 2 -1.27 -15.60 -1.68
N GLN A 3 -1.72 -15.44 -2.93
CA GLN A 3 -0.85 -15.23 -4.10
C GLN A 3 0.09 -14.02 -3.91
N SER A 4 -0.34 -13.06 -3.08
CA SER A 4 0.40 -11.87 -2.68
C SER A 4 1.66 -12.18 -1.86
N ASP A 5 1.64 -13.24 -1.04
CA ASP A 5 2.81 -13.63 -0.22
C ASP A 5 3.88 -14.33 -1.07
N GLU A 6 3.46 -15.15 -2.04
CA GLU A 6 4.39 -15.78 -2.98
C GLU A 6 5.04 -14.76 -3.92
N LEU A 7 4.27 -13.77 -4.38
CA LEU A 7 4.80 -12.69 -5.21
C LEU A 7 5.85 -11.88 -4.45
N ILE A 8 5.54 -11.50 -3.20
CA ILE A 8 6.43 -10.72 -2.32
C ILE A 8 7.78 -11.41 -2.11
N ARG A 9 7.78 -12.73 -1.91
CA ARG A 9 9.01 -13.53 -1.80
C ARG A 9 9.87 -13.54 -3.07
N LYS A 10 9.27 -13.32 -4.24
CA LYS A 10 9.97 -13.30 -5.54
C LYS A 10 10.47 -11.91 -5.94
N ILE A 11 9.87 -10.85 -5.40
CA ILE A 11 10.13 -9.46 -5.83
C ILE A 11 11.02 -8.68 -4.86
N LEU A 12 11.15 -9.14 -3.60
CA LEU A 12 11.95 -8.49 -2.56
C LEU A 12 13.23 -9.27 -2.29
N ASP A 13 14.29 -8.53 -1.95
CA ASP A 13 15.52 -9.07 -1.36
C ASP A 13 15.27 -9.67 0.04
N GLU A 14 16.13 -10.59 0.47
CA GLU A 14 16.04 -11.28 1.78
C GLU A 14 15.95 -10.31 2.95
N LYS A 15 16.78 -9.24 2.96
CA LYS A 15 16.76 -8.21 4.01
C LYS A 15 15.43 -7.47 4.08
N SER A 16 14.83 -7.19 2.92
CA SER A 16 13.53 -6.50 2.82
C SER A 16 12.39 -7.41 3.30
N LEU A 17 12.49 -8.72 3.01
CA LEU A 17 11.54 -9.73 3.49
C LEU A 17 11.57 -9.88 5.01
N GLU A 18 12.75 -9.93 5.61
CA GLU A 18 12.91 -9.99 7.07
C GLU A 18 12.34 -8.74 7.74
N ALA A 19 12.64 -7.56 7.19
CA ALA A 19 12.10 -6.30 7.69
C ALA A 19 10.56 -6.24 7.61
N LEU A 20 9.98 -6.67 6.48
CA LEU A 20 8.53 -6.75 6.31
C LEU A 20 7.89 -7.78 7.25
N GLY A 21 8.53 -8.93 7.45
CA GLY A 21 8.08 -9.97 8.36
C GLY A 21 8.07 -9.49 9.82
N THR A 22 9.15 -8.81 10.24
CA THR A 22 9.25 -8.19 11.56
C THR A 22 8.15 -7.14 11.75
N LEU A 23 7.92 -6.30 10.74
CA LEU A 23 6.85 -5.29 10.79
C LEU A 23 5.47 -5.93 10.92
N LYS A 24 5.16 -6.98 10.14
CA LYS A 24 3.90 -7.73 10.24
C LYS A 24 3.69 -8.34 11.63
N HIS A 25 4.77 -8.80 12.28
CA HIS A 25 4.70 -9.35 13.63
C HIS A 25 4.40 -8.28 14.70
N ILE A 26 5.00 -7.09 14.56
CA ILE A 26 4.78 -5.96 15.48
C ILE A 26 3.41 -5.31 15.25
N ASN A 27 3.07 -5.07 13.98
CA ASN A 27 1.83 -4.43 13.57
C ASN A 27 1.35 -5.03 12.24
N LYS A 28 0.39 -5.95 12.36
CA LYS A 28 -0.18 -6.68 11.23
C LYS A 28 -0.80 -5.75 10.18
N GLU A 29 -1.55 -4.75 10.60
CA GLU A 29 -2.27 -3.82 9.71
C GLU A 29 -1.29 -2.98 8.88
N LYS A 30 -0.25 -2.41 9.52
CA LYS A 30 0.81 -1.68 8.82
C LYS A 30 1.62 -2.58 7.89
N GLY A 31 1.92 -3.81 8.31
CA GLY A 31 2.63 -4.80 7.51
C GLY A 31 1.87 -5.21 6.25
N GLU A 32 0.55 -5.42 6.36
CA GLU A 32 -0.33 -5.72 5.22
C GLU A 32 -0.47 -4.50 4.28
N ALA A 33 -0.62 -3.29 4.83
CA ALA A 33 -0.66 -2.07 4.02
C ALA A 33 0.63 -1.85 3.22
N LEU A 34 1.78 -2.05 3.85
CA LEU A 34 3.09 -1.97 3.19
C LEU A 34 3.25 -3.06 2.13
N GLN A 35 2.83 -4.29 2.43
CA GLN A 35 2.86 -5.37 1.46
C GLN A 35 2.05 -5.03 0.20
N ASN A 36 0.83 -4.50 0.37
CA ASN A 36 -0.02 -4.08 -0.74
C ASN A 36 0.63 -2.95 -1.56
N ALA A 37 1.26 -1.99 -0.89
CA ALA A 37 1.99 -0.91 -1.57
C ALA A 37 3.18 -1.43 -2.40
N LEU A 38 3.93 -2.41 -1.88
CA LEU A 38 5.05 -3.04 -2.59
C LEU A 38 4.57 -3.83 -3.82
N VAL A 39 3.48 -4.58 -3.68
CA VAL A 39 2.85 -5.30 -4.80
C VAL A 39 2.38 -4.33 -5.88
N GLN A 40 1.70 -3.24 -5.51
CA GLN A 40 1.25 -2.23 -6.47
C GLN A 40 2.44 -1.56 -7.17
N HIS A 41 3.49 -1.20 -6.43
CA HIS A 41 4.70 -0.64 -7.01
C HIS A 41 5.34 -1.61 -8.01
N PHE A 42 5.37 -2.90 -7.69
CA PHE A 42 5.88 -3.93 -8.60
C PHE A 42 5.06 -4.02 -9.89
N TYR A 43 3.73 -3.96 -9.83
CA TYR A 43 2.89 -4.00 -11.03
C TYR A 43 3.11 -2.80 -11.97
N VAL A 44 3.45 -1.63 -11.41
CA VAL A 44 3.76 -0.42 -12.19
C VAL A 44 5.15 -0.48 -12.80
N THR A 45 6.16 -0.83 -12.00
CA THR A 45 7.57 -0.75 -12.41
C THR A 45 8.03 -2.00 -13.15
N ARG A 46 7.41 -3.16 -12.88
CA ARG A 46 7.76 -4.51 -13.39
C ARG A 46 9.24 -4.87 -13.18
N LYS A 47 9.82 -4.43 -12.06
CA LYS A 47 11.22 -4.68 -11.67
C LYS A 47 11.29 -5.16 -10.22
N LEU A 48 12.30 -5.95 -9.91
CA LEU A 48 12.63 -6.35 -8.55
C LEU A 48 12.89 -5.10 -7.68
N ILE A 49 12.48 -5.18 -6.42
CA ILE A 49 12.53 -4.08 -5.47
C ILE A 49 13.78 -4.24 -4.62
N SER A 50 14.71 -3.31 -4.77
CA SER A 50 15.90 -3.24 -3.93
C SER A 50 15.57 -2.80 -2.51
N TYR A 51 16.47 -3.08 -1.56
CA TYR A 51 16.31 -2.62 -0.18
C TYR A 51 16.12 -1.09 -0.03
N ASN A 52 16.80 -0.29 -0.87
CA ASN A 52 16.63 1.17 -0.86
C ASN A 52 15.23 1.59 -1.32
N GLU A 53 14.70 0.98 -2.38
CA GLU A 53 13.34 1.23 -2.85
C GLU A 53 12.30 0.78 -1.82
N TYR A 54 12.54 -0.35 -1.13
CA TYR A 54 11.71 -0.79 -0.02
C TYR A 54 11.61 0.29 1.08
N ILE A 55 12.73 0.87 1.50
CA ILE A 55 12.75 1.95 2.51
C ILE A 55 11.96 3.17 2.02
N GLU A 56 12.11 3.55 0.75
CA GLU A 56 11.36 4.68 0.19
C GLU A 56 9.86 4.43 0.18
N ILE A 57 9.43 3.22 -0.21
CA ILE A 57 8.02 2.83 -0.24
C ILE A 57 7.46 2.76 1.17
N ALA A 58 8.22 2.23 2.13
CA ALA A 58 7.86 2.21 3.54
C ALA A 58 7.66 3.63 4.10
N ARG A 59 8.60 4.54 3.81
CA ARG A 59 8.49 5.95 4.22
C ARG A 59 7.26 6.63 3.62
N LYS A 60 7.03 6.47 2.31
CA LYS A 60 5.84 7.01 1.62
C LYS A 60 4.53 6.46 2.17
N THR A 61 4.53 5.20 2.63
CA THR A 61 3.34 4.57 3.23
C THR A 61 3.01 5.17 4.60
N GLU A 62 4.02 5.43 5.43
CA GLU A 62 3.83 6.14 6.71
C GLU A 62 3.37 7.60 6.51
N GLU A 63 3.92 8.30 5.51
CA GLU A 63 3.52 9.67 5.16
C GLU A 63 2.06 9.76 4.67
N LYS A 64 1.61 8.78 3.88
CA LYS A 64 0.21 8.71 3.42
C LYS A 64 -0.76 8.44 4.56
N ASN A 65 -0.39 7.58 5.51
CA ASN A 65 -1.20 7.31 6.71
C ASN A 65 -1.26 8.51 7.68
N SER A 66 -0.30 9.45 7.60
CA SER A 66 -0.30 10.67 8.43
C SER A 66 -1.12 11.81 7.85
N LYS A 67 -1.53 11.74 6.58
CA LYS A 67 -2.42 12.77 6.00
C LYS A 67 -3.87 12.41 6.29
N PRO A 68 -4.63 13.23 7.04
CA PRO A 68 -6.05 13.02 7.19
C PRO A 68 -6.70 13.13 5.81
N CYS A 69 -7.15 12.00 5.27
CA CYS A 69 -7.99 11.98 4.08
C CYS A 69 -9.33 12.63 4.46
N VAL A 70 -9.46 13.94 4.22
CA VAL A 70 -10.74 14.63 4.31
C VAL A 70 -11.62 14.09 3.18
N ASN A 71 -12.47 13.12 3.51
CA ASN A 71 -13.53 12.66 2.63
C ASN A 71 -14.50 13.83 2.40
N PHE A 72 -14.27 14.64 1.36
CA PHE A 72 -15.28 15.57 0.86
C PHE A 72 -16.41 14.76 0.22
N LYS A 73 -17.33 14.24 1.05
CA LYS A 73 -18.66 13.86 0.56
C LYS A 73 -19.39 15.16 0.24
N ARG A 74 -19.40 15.59 -1.03
CA ARG A 74 -20.43 16.51 -1.50
C ARG A 74 -21.78 15.81 -1.30
N ARG A 75 -22.61 16.28 -0.38
CA ARG A 75 -24.05 16.00 -0.42
C ARG A 75 -24.61 16.74 -1.63
N GLY A 76 -24.51 16.11 -2.79
CA GLY A 76 -25.14 16.58 -4.02
C GLY A 76 -26.34 15.71 -4.34
N ASN A 77 -27.53 16.17 -3.94
CA ASN A 77 -28.73 16.08 -4.78
C ASN A 77 -29.58 17.30 -4.41
N PHE A 78 -29.21 18.46 -4.98
CA PHE A 78 -29.98 19.71 -4.91
C PHE A 78 -30.34 20.19 -6.32
N PHE A 79 -30.47 19.27 -7.28
CA PHE A 79 -30.99 19.56 -8.62
C PHE A 79 -31.65 18.29 -9.18
N GLU A 80 -32.84 17.98 -8.67
CA GLU A 80 -33.88 17.36 -9.48
C GLU A 80 -35.02 18.38 -9.51
N LEU A 81 -34.91 19.31 -10.44
CA LEU A 81 -36.05 20.09 -10.94
C LEU A 81 -36.13 19.79 -12.43
N ASP A 82 -37.35 19.49 -12.86
CA ASP A 82 -37.83 19.22 -14.22
C ASP A 82 -37.58 17.83 -14.81
N ASP A 83 -38.53 16.91 -14.53
CA ASP A 83 -39.34 16.30 -15.59
C ASP A 83 -40.70 15.79 -15.03
N ILE A 84 -41.75 16.58 -15.34
CA ILE A 84 -43.22 16.32 -15.37
C ILE A 84 -43.99 16.21 -14.04
#